data_AF-A0A0J5QDN4-F1
#
_entry.id   AF-A0A0J5QDN4-F1
#
_cell.length_a   1.000
_cell.length_b   1.000
_cell.length_c   1.000
_cell.angle_alpha   90.00
_cell.angle_beta   90.00
_cell.angle_gamma   90.00
#
_symmetry.space_group_name_H-M   'P 1'
#
loop_
_entity.id
_entity.type
_entity.pdbx_description
1 polymer ?
#
loop_
_entity_poly.entity_id
_entity_poly.type
_entity_poly.pdbx_seq_one_letter_code
_entity_poly.pdbx_strand_id
1 'polypeptide(L)' 'MTQTYPVYGRIDGPIVMIGFGSIGKGTWPLIERHFDCDANKLTVIEPNAGQANFLRQHGLNHLQVAITK' A
#
# COMPACT_ATOMS: atom_id res chain seq x y z
N MET A 1 15.27 4.28 20.94
CA MET A 1 14.08 5.11 21.22
C MET A 1 13.20 5.05 19.99
N THR A 2 11.98 4.55 20.09
CA THR A 2 11.03 4.55 18.98
C THR A 2 10.64 5.99 18.69
N GLN A 3 10.86 6.45 17.46
CA GLN A 3 10.48 7.80 17.06
C GLN A 3 8.96 7.85 16.86
N THR A 4 8.28 8.70 17.63
CA THR A 4 6.83 8.90 17.51
C THR A 4 6.53 9.81 16.33
N TYR A 5 5.68 9.37 15.41
CA TYR A 5 5.23 10.14 14.26
C TYR A 5 3.78 10.62 14.46
N PRO A 6 3.42 11.83 13.98
CA PRO A 6 2.04 12.30 14.06
C PRO A 6 1.13 11.51 13.10
N VAL A 7 -0.11 11.30 13.54
CA VAL A 7 -1.23 10.83 12.71
C VAL A 7 -1.98 12.06 12.19
N TYR A 8 -2.06 12.23 10.86
CA TYR A 8 -2.64 13.42 10.23
C TYR A 8 -4.15 13.31 9.96
N GLY A 9 -4.70 12.10 10.04
CA GLY A 9 -6.12 11.86 9.82
C GLY A 9 -6.46 10.38 9.82
N ARG A 10 -7.75 10.10 9.67
CA ARG A 10 -8.31 8.75 9.60
C ARG A 10 -8.89 8.50 8.21
N ILE A 11 -8.64 7.31 7.68
CA ILE A 11 -9.18 6.85 6.40
C ILE A 11 -10.04 5.61 6.67
N ASP A 12 -11.36 5.79 6.70
CA ASP A 12 -12.32 4.70 6.94
C ASP A 12 -12.62 3.87 5.69
N GLY A 13 -12.38 4.45 4.50
CA GLY A 13 -12.63 3.85 3.20
C GLY A 13 -11.48 2.97 2.68
N PRO A 14 -11.68 2.34 1.50
CA PRO A 14 -10.62 1.59 0.84
C PRO A 14 -9.50 2.50 0.34
N ILE A 15 -8.26 2.02 0.45
CA ILE A 15 -7.07 2.66 -0.13
C ILE A 15 -6.65 1.83 -1.34
N VAL A 16 -6.78 2.40 -2.54
CA VAL A 16 -6.39 1.73 -3.79
C VAL A 16 -5.11 2.37 -4.33
N MET A 17 -4.00 1.64 -4.28
CA MET A 17 -2.72 2.06 -4.82
C MET A 17 -2.54 1.46 -6.21
N ILE A 18 -2.47 2.30 -7.23
CA ILE A 18 -2.24 1.91 -8.62
C ILE A 18 -0.75 2.02 -8.93
N GLY A 19 -0.11 0.90 -9.21
CA GLY A 19 1.33 0.78 -9.42
C GLY A 19 2.11 0.56 -8.12
N PHE A 20 3.10 -0.34 -8.17
CA PHE A 20 3.92 -0.70 -7.00
C PHE A 20 5.43 -0.66 -7.29
N GLY A 21 5.85 0.34 -8.05
CA GLY A 21 7.27 0.64 -8.32
C GLY A 21 8.02 1.21 -7.10
N SER A 22 9.11 1.94 -7.35
CA SER A 22 9.92 2.57 -6.30
C SER A 22 9.10 3.51 -5.41
N ILE A 23 8.21 4.32 -6.00
CA ILE A 23 7.37 5.26 -5.27
C ILE A 23 6.32 4.53 -4.41
N GLY A 24 5.60 3.55 -4.98
CA GLY A 24 4.62 2.77 -4.21
C GLY A 24 5.24 2.10 -2.98
N LYS A 25 6.43 1.51 -3.13
CA LYS A 25 7.20 0.92 -2.03
C LYS A 25 7.64 1.92 -0.97
N GLY A 26 7.96 3.15 -1.38
CA GLY A 26 8.35 4.23 -0.46
C GLY A 26 7.16 4.91 0.22
N THR A 27 6.01 5.00 -0.46
CA THR A 27 4.82 5.69 0.02
C THR A 27 3.97 4.80 0.93
N TRP A 28 3.83 3.51 0.62
CA TRP A 28 2.99 2.60 1.41
C TRP A 28 3.31 2.61 2.91
N PRO A 29 4.58 2.49 3.36
CA PRO A 29 4.90 2.53 4.78
C PRO A 29 4.58 3.89 5.42
N LEU A 30 4.59 4.98 4.64
CA LEU A 30 4.25 6.30 5.14
C LEU A 30 2.75 6.44 5.37
N ILE A 31 1.93 5.79 4.54
CA ILE A 31 0.47 5.77 4.74
C ILE A 31 0.16 5.08 6.06
N GLU A 32 0.67 3.87 6.27
CA GLU A 32 0.45 3.10 7.51
C GLU A 32 1.01 3.81 8.75
N ARG A 33 2.10 4.57 8.60
CA ARG A 33 2.74 5.28 9.71
C ARG A 33 2.02 6.56 10.10
N HIS A 34 1.35 7.23 9.17
CA HIS A 34 0.84 8.61 9.36
C HIS A 34 -0.68 8.76 9.25
N PHE A 35 -1.40 7.70 8.87
CA PHE A 35 -2.86 7.68 8.87
C PHE A 35 -3.38 6.55 9.73
N ASP A 36 -4.48 6.81 10.44
CA ASP A 36 -5.27 5.76 11.06
C ASP A 36 -6.12 5.08 9.98
N CYS A 37 -5.70 3.90 9.53
CA CYS A 37 -6.39 3.13 8.50
C CYS A 37 -6.29 1.63 8.77
N ASP A 38 -7.31 0.90 8.34
CA ASP A 38 -7.29 -0.57 8.36
C ASP A 38 -6.44 -1.08 7.20
N ALA A 39 -5.28 -1.68 7.51
CA ALA A 39 -4.35 -2.22 6.51
C ALA A 39 -5.01 -3.27 5.59
N ASN A 40 -6.03 -3.98 6.07
CA ASN A 40 -6.77 -4.94 5.25
C ASN A 40 -7.61 -4.27 4.15
N LYS A 41 -7.83 -2.95 4.23
CA LYS A 41 -8.52 -2.16 3.21
C LYS A 41 -7.58 -1.55 2.18
N LEU A 42 -6.27 -1.81 2.27
CA LEU A 42 -5.30 -1.38 1.28
C LEU A 42 -5.15 -2.43 0.18
N THR A 43 -5.39 -2.02 -1.06
CA THR A 43 -5.24 -2.86 -2.25
C THR A 43 -4.27 -2.24 -3.23
N VAL A 44 -3.33 -3.04 -3.73
CA VAL A 44 -2.36 -2.68 -4.76
C VAL A 44 -2.79 -3.26 -6.10
N ILE A 45 -2.90 -2.42 -7.14
CA ILE A 45 -3.12 -2.84 -8.53
C ILE A 45 -1.78 -2.73 -9.27
N GLU A 46 -1.17 -3.87 -9.61
CA GLU A 46 0.16 -3.90 -10.24
C GLU A 46 0.25 -5.08 -11.23
N PRO A 47 0.46 -4.85 -12.54
CA PRO A 47 0.48 -5.92 -13.53
C PRO A 47 1.74 -6.81 -13.47
N ASN A 48 2.86 -6.32 -12.92
CA ASN A 48 4.10 -7.08 -12.88
C ASN A 48 4.03 -8.24 -11.85
N ALA A 49 3.99 -9.47 -12.36
CA ALA A 49 3.98 -10.70 -11.56
C ALA A 49 5.17 -10.80 -10.57
N GLY A 50 6.32 -10.20 -10.90
CA GLY A 50 7.51 -10.22 -10.04
C GLY A 50 7.29 -9.54 -8.68
N GLN A 51 6.27 -8.70 -8.55
CA GLN A 51 5.95 -7.98 -7.32
C GLN A 51 5.02 -8.78 -6.39
N ALA A 52 4.34 -9.82 -6.90
CA ALA A 52 3.32 -10.58 -6.17
C ALA A 52 3.87 -11.24 -4.90
N ASN A 53 5.10 -11.79 -4.96
CA ASN A 53 5.73 -12.40 -3.80
C ASN A 53 6.04 -11.36 -2.71
N PHE A 54 6.54 -10.18 -3.10
CA PHE A 54 6.84 -9.10 -2.16
C PHE A 54 5.55 -8.60 -1.48
N LEU A 55 4.51 -8.34 -2.27
CA LEU A 55 3.21 -7.87 -1.76
C LEU A 55 2.60 -8.87 -0.78
N ARG A 56 2.61 -10.16 -1.13
CA ARG A 56 2.12 -11.24 -0.25
C ARG A 56 2.91 -11.37 1.04
N GLN A 57 4.25 -11.26 0.99
CA GLN A 57 5.10 -11.30 2.18
C GLN A 57 4.82 -10.14 3.15
N HIS A 58 4.37 -9.00 2.64
CA HIS A 58 4.01 -7.82 3.44
C HIS A 58 2.51 -7.75 3.77
N GLY A 59 1.73 -8.80 3.45
CA GLY A 59 0.31 -8.87 3.79
C GLY A 59 -0.60 -7.92 3.00
N LEU A 60 -0.14 -7.40 1.86
CA LEU A 60 -0.91 -6.45 1.05
C LEU A 60 -1.84 -7.18 0.08
N ASN A 61 -3.08 -6.71 -0.02
CA ASN A 61 -3.99 -7.18 -1.07
C ASN A 61 -3.42 -6.78 -2.44
N HIS A 62 -3.39 -7.72 -3.38
CA HIS A 62 -2.81 -7.50 -4.70
C HIS A 62 -3.79 -7.93 -5.79
N LEU A 63 -4.08 -7.01 -6.70
CA LEU A 63 -4.79 -7.26 -7.95
C LEU A 63 -3.81 -7.12 -9.12
N GLN A 64 -3.46 -8.25 -9.74
CA GLN A 64 -2.54 -8.26 -10.88
C GLN A 64 -3.27 -7.94 -12.19
N VAL A 65 -3.48 -6.64 -12.45
CA VAL A 65 -4.22 -6.16 -13.62
C VAL A 65 -3.49 -4.99 -14.28
N ALA A 66 -3.40 -5.03 -15.60
CA ALA A 66 -3.02 -3.88 -16.42
C ALA A 66 -4.27 -3.03 -16.68
N ILE A 67 -4.30 -1.80 -16.16
CA ILE A 67 -5.46 -0.90 -16.30
C ILE A 67 -5.34 0.07 -17.49
N THR A 68 -4.20 0.04 -18.20
CA THR A 68 -3.94 0.78 -19.44
C THR A 68 -3.54 -0.18 -20.55
N LYS A 69 -3.73 0.24 -21.80
CA LYS A 69 -3.33 -0.52 -23.01
C LYS A 69 -1.85 -0.35 -23.33
#